data_AF-A0A095SXZ1-F1
#
_entry.id   AF-A0A095SXZ1-F1
#
_cell.length_a   1.000
_cell.length_b   1.000
_cell.length_c   1.000
_cell.angle_alpha   90.00
_cell.angle_beta   90.00
_cell.angle_gamma   90.00
#
_symmetry.space_group_name_H-M   'P 1'
#
loop_
_entity.id
_entity.type
_entity.pdbx_description
1 polymer ?
#
loop_
_entity_poly.entity_id
_entity_poly.type
_entity_poly.pdbx_seq_one_letter_code
_entity_poly.pdbx_strand_id
1 'polypeptide(L)'
;MKEKNLSELTDQELLQEAKKMKSTKITNAVLIGFLFGVIFYSVVKNSYGFLTLIPLFLAYKLINNSKTDTKELEAILKERNLK
;
A
#
# COMPACT_ATOMS: atom_id res chain seq x y z
N MET A 1 -14.50 1.83 9.66
CA MET A 1 -13.91 1.24 10.88
C MET A 1 -13.47 2.39 11.75
N LYS A 2 -13.74 2.37 13.07
CA LYS A 2 -13.15 3.37 13.98
C LYS A 2 -11.64 3.23 13.86
N GLU A 3 -10.96 4.28 13.41
CA GLU A 3 -9.50 4.38 13.50
C GLU A 3 -9.15 4.40 15.00
N LYS A 4 -8.95 3.21 15.60
CA LYS A 4 -8.17 3.14 16.82
C LYS A 4 -6.77 3.61 16.43
N ASN A 5 -6.29 4.65 17.10
CA ASN A 5 -4.92 5.10 16.91
C ASN A 5 -3.98 3.90 17.13
N LEU A 6 -2.98 3.73 16.28
CA LEU A 6 -2.02 2.62 16.38
C LEU A 6 -1.40 2.53 17.78
N SER A 7 -1.29 3.66 18.48
CA SER A 7 -0.81 3.76 19.86
C SER A 7 -1.71 3.10 20.91
N GLU A 8 -2.99 2.85 20.62
CA GLU A 8 -3.95 2.21 21.53
C GLU A 8 -3.96 0.68 21.39
N LEU A 9 -3.23 0.13 20.42
CA LEU A 9 -3.13 -1.31 20.19
C LEU A 9 -2.16 -1.96 21.19
N THR A 10 -2.46 -3.19 21.58
CA THR A 10 -1.54 -4.04 22.35
C THR A 10 -0.36 -4.49 21.48
N ASP A 11 0.72 -4.95 22.10
CA ASP A 11 1.93 -5.34 21.36
C ASP A 11 1.69 -6.51 20.40
N GLN A 12 0.79 -7.44 20.75
CA GLN A 12 0.40 -8.52 19.84
C GLN A 12 -0.42 -8.01 18.64
N GLU A 13 -1.33 -7.06 18.86
CA GLU A 13 -2.11 -6.44 17.79
C GLU A 13 -1.22 -5.59 16.86
N LEU A 14 -0.23 -4.88 17.41
CA LEU A 14 0.76 -4.12 16.64
C LEU A 14 1.60 -5.02 15.73
N LEU A 15 2.07 -6.16 16.24
CA LEU A 15 2.82 -7.14 15.44
C LEU A 15 1.94 -7.76 14.34
N GLN A 16 0.67 -8.01 14.64
CA GLN A 16 -0.29 -8.53 13.67
C GLN A 16 -0.56 -7.50 12.55
N GLU A 17 -0.75 -6.23 12.89
CA GLU A 17 -0.93 -5.15 11.93
C GLU A 17 0.33 -4.95 11.08
N ALA A 18 1.53 -5.07 11.67
CA ALA A 18 2.80 -5.02 10.94
C ALA A 18 2.94 -6.15 9.91
N LYS A 19 2.52 -7.36 10.27
CA LYS A 19 2.51 -8.51 9.36
C LYS A 19 1.50 -8.31 8.23
N LYS A 20 0.32 -7.82 8.55
CA LYS A 20 -0.73 -7.48 7.57
C LYS A 20 -0.26 -6.39 6.62
N MET A 21 0.40 -5.35 7.10
CA MET A 21 0.99 -4.30 6.26
C MET A 21 2.05 -4.83 5.31
N LYS A 22 2.90 -5.78 5.73
CA LYS A 22 3.85 -6.43 4.82
C LYS A 22 3.12 -7.16 3.69
N SER A 23 2.08 -7.93 4.01
CA SER A 23 1.26 -8.60 2.98
C SER A 23 0.61 -7.57 2.05
N THR A 24 0.03 -6.50 2.59
CA THR A 24 -0.57 -5.41 1.79
C THR A 24 0.46 -4.75 0.88
N LYS A 25 1.70 -4.51 1.33
CA LYS A 25 2.78 -3.99 0.46
C LYS A 25 3.06 -4.91 -0.72
N ILE A 26 3.11 -6.23 -0.49
CA ILE A 26 3.33 -7.21 -1.55
C ILE A 26 2.17 -7.19 -2.55
N THR A 27 0.93 -7.25 -2.06
CA THR A 27 -0.27 -7.16 -2.91
C THR A 27 -0.28 -5.86 -3.70
N ASN A 28 0.07 -4.74 -3.07
CA ASN A 28 0.18 -3.44 -3.72
C ASN A 28 1.25 -3.43 -4.82
N ALA A 29 2.42 -4.02 -4.58
CA ALA A 29 3.48 -4.13 -5.58
C ALA A 29 3.05 -4.99 -6.78
N VAL A 30 2.35 -6.10 -6.54
CA VAL A 30 1.79 -6.95 -7.60
C VAL A 30 0.75 -6.18 -8.42
N LEU A 31 -0.16 -5.46 -7.76
CA LEU A 31 -1.16 -4.63 -8.44
C LEU A 31 -0.48 -3.54 -9.28
N ILE A 32 0.50 -2.83 -8.72
CA ILE A 32 1.26 -1.81 -9.46
C ILE A 32 1.93 -2.43 -10.70
N GLY A 33 2.59 -3.59 -10.56
CA GLY A 33 3.18 -4.30 -11.70
C GLY A 33 2.16 -4.70 -12.77
N PHE A 34 0.99 -5.19 -12.36
CA PHE A 34 -0.12 -5.49 -13.27
C PHE A 34 -0.60 -4.24 -14.02
N LEU A 35 -0.78 -3.11 -13.31
CA LEU A 35 -1.18 -1.84 -13.89
C LEU A 35 -0.15 -1.31 -14.89
N PHE A 36 1.15 -1.46 -14.60
CA PHE A 36 2.22 -1.15 -15.55
C PHE A 36 2.15 -2.04 -16.80
N GLY A 37 1.85 -3.33 -16.64
CA GLY A 37 1.63 -4.24 -17.78
C GLY A 37 0.47 -3.81 -18.67
N VAL A 38 -0.65 -3.38 -18.07
CA VAL A 38 -1.82 -2.85 -18.81
C VAL A 38 -1.45 -1.58 -19.57
N ILE A 39 -0.73 -0.65 -18.94
CA ILE A 39 -0.25 0.58 -19.58
C ILE A 39 0.67 0.24 -20.76
N PHE A 40 1.64 -0.67 -20.57
CA PHE A 40 2.57 -1.08 -21.62
C PHE A 40 1.84 -1.72 -22.81
N TYR A 41 0.89 -2.62 -22.55
CA TYR A 41 0.07 -3.23 -23.60
C TYR A 41 -0.76 -2.19 -24.36
N SER A 42 -1.35 -1.23 -23.64
CA SER A 42 -2.13 -0.13 -24.23
C SER A 42 -1.28 0.77 -25.14
N VAL A 43 -0.04 1.09 -24.73
CA VAL A 43 0.93 1.84 -25.55
C VAL A 43 1.27 1.08 -26.83
N VAL A 44 1.59 -0.22 -26.73
CA VAL A 44 1.91 -1.07 -27.90
C VAL A 44 0.71 -1.19 -28.86
N LYS A 45 -0.52 -1.22 -28.33
CA LYS A 45 -1.74 -1.27 -29.13
C LYS A 45 -2.26 0.09 -29.61
N ASN A 46 -1.55 1.19 -29.32
CA ASN A 46 -1.99 2.57 -29.60
C ASN A 46 -3.38 2.91 -29.02
N SER A 47 -3.86 2.15 -28.04
CA SER A 47 -5.12 2.42 -27.34
C SER A 47 -4.88 3.42 -26.22
N TYR A 48 -4.52 4.65 -26.59
CA TYR A 48 -4.39 5.76 -25.65
C TYR A 48 -5.78 6.28 -25.29
N GLY A 49 -6.14 6.25 -24.02
CA GLY A 49 -7.44 6.71 -23.58
C GLY A 49 -7.72 6.43 -22.11
N PHE A 50 -8.98 6.55 -21.72
CA PHE A 50 -9.45 6.40 -20.33
C PHE A 50 -8.96 5.12 -19.63
N LEU A 51 -8.69 4.06 -20.39
CA LEU A 51 -8.13 2.80 -19.89
C LEU A 51 -6.72 2.91 -19.28
N THR A 52 -5.92 3.93 -19.60
CA THR A 52 -4.61 4.17 -18.94
C THR A 52 -4.73 5.06 -17.71
N LEU A 53 -5.74 5.94 -17.68
CA LEU A 53 -5.99 6.83 -16.55
C LEU A 53 -6.46 6.08 -15.29
N ILE A 54 -7.30 5.06 -15.45
CA ILE A 54 -7.77 4.23 -14.32
C ILE A 54 -6.59 3.53 -13.61
N PRO A 55 -5.71 2.78 -14.31
CA PRO A 55 -4.48 2.24 -13.76
C PRO A 55 -3.60 3.28 -13.07
N LEU A 56 -3.40 4.42 -13.71
CA LEU A 56 -2.52 5.46 -13.19
C LEU A 56 -3.05 6.05 -11.87
N PHE A 57 -4.35 6.31 -11.79
CA PHE A 57 -5.01 6.78 -10.57
C PHE A 57 -4.95 5.74 -9.44
N LEU A 58 -5.22 4.46 -9.75
CA LEU A 58 -5.13 3.38 -8.77
C LEU A 58 -3.71 3.25 -8.22
N ALA A 59 -2.69 3.27 -9.08
CA ALA A 59 -1.30 3.21 -8.68
C ALA A 59 -0.93 4.40 -7.76
N TYR A 60 -1.30 5.62 -8.13
CA TYR A 60 -1.06 6.81 -7.30
C TYR A 60 -1.71 6.69 -5.91
N LYS A 61 -2.99 6.29 -5.86
CA LYS A 61 -3.71 6.10 -4.60
C LYS A 61 -3.08 5.01 -3.72
N LEU A 62 -2.64 3.89 -4.31
CA LEU A 62 -1.98 2.81 -3.59
C LEU A 62 -0.66 3.27 -2.96
N ILE A 63 0.15 4.00 -3.73
CA ILE A 63 1.46 4.49 -3.29
C ILE A 63 1.29 5.47 -2.13
N ASN A 64 0.33 6.40 -2.24
CA ASN A 64 0.14 7.44 -1.23
C ASN A 64 -0.35 6.88 0.11
N ASN A 65 -1.34 5.97 0.11
CA ASN A 65 -1.82 5.34 1.35
C ASN A 65 -0.73 4.52 2.03
N SER A 66 0.10 3.80 1.25
CA SER A 66 1.12 2.93 1.83
C SER A 66 2.26 3.66 2.56
N LYS A 67 2.46 4.97 2.35
CA LYS A 67 3.60 5.68 2.96
C LYS A 67 3.30 6.21 4.37
N THR A 68 2.10 6.72 4.60
CA THR A 68 1.71 7.32 5.88
C THR A 68 1.61 6.25 6.96
N ASP A 69 0.82 5.21 6.71
CA ASP A 69 0.57 4.10 7.66
C ASP A 69 1.87 3.38 8.05
N THR A 70 2.84 3.30 7.14
CA THR A 70 4.11 2.61 7.41
C THR A 70 4.99 3.33 8.39
N LYS A 71 5.02 4.67 8.33
CA LYS A 71 5.92 5.46 9.15
C LYS A 71 5.43 5.52 10.59
N GLU A 72 4.13 5.69 10.79
CA GLU A 72 3.52 5.72 12.11
C GLU A 72 3.64 4.36 12.80
N LEU A 73 3.35 3.26 12.09
CA LEU A 73 3.50 1.93 12.66
C LEU A 73 4.97 1.59 12.99
N GLU A 74 5.92 1.93 12.11
CA GLU A 74 7.35 1.71 12.39
C GLU A 74 7.87 2.56 13.56
N ALA A 75 7.37 3.79 13.72
CA ALA A 75 7.74 4.64 14.86
C ALA A 75 7.28 4.02 16.18
N ILE A 76 6.03 3.56 16.27
CA ILE A 76 5.47 2.95 17.48
C ILE A 76 6.15 1.62 17.80
N LEU A 77 6.45 0.80 16.79
CA LEU A 77 7.17 -0.46 16.99
C LEU A 77 8.59 -0.24 17.53
N LYS A 78 9.29 0.80 17.07
CA LYS A 78 10.61 1.18 17.59
C LYS A 78 10.53 1.73 19.01
N GLU A 79 9.56 2.61 19.29
CA GLU A 79 9.35 3.18 20.62
C GLU A 79 9.14 2.08 21.67
N ARG A 80 8.39 1.03 21.30
CA ARG A 80 8.12 -0.13 22.17
C ARG A 80 9.16 -1.25 22.12
N ASN A 81 10.29 -1.05 21.43
CA ASN A 81 11.36 -2.07 21.28
C ASN A 81 10.86 -3.41 20.69
N LEU A 82 9.80 -3.38 19.88
CA LEU A 82 9.25 -4.57 19.21
C LEU A 82 9.94 -4.87 17.87
N LYS A 83 10.75 -3.93 17.35
CA LYS A 83 11.55 -4.08 16.14
C LYS A 83 12.65 -3.02 16.01
#